data_AF-A0A1X7A484-F1
#
_entry.id   AF-A0A1X7A484-F1
#
_cell.length_a   1.000
_cell.length_b   1.000
_cell.length_c   1.000
_cell.angle_alpha   90.00
_cell.angle_beta   90.00
_cell.angle_gamma   90.00
#
_symmetry.space_group_name_H-M   'P 1'
#
loop_
_entity.id
_entity.type
_entity.pdbx_description
1 polymer ?
#
loop_
_entity_poly.entity_id
_entity_poly.type
_entity_poly.pdbx_seq_one_letter_code
_entity_poly.pdbx_strand_id
1 'polypeptide(L)'
;MAVSKIEHIATRDLTPWACNARTHSMKQIRQIADSIETFGFTNPVLIDERRTILAGHGRLETAKQLGMTEVPCLRLDHMSSDEKRAYVLADNKLALNAGWDEDLLAAELGALMTADLDFDVSITGFSIPEVEGVLEAVAPEEPGDPAGDTMPEAAPARVNSGDVWQLGPHRLVCGNALDPDVVKALMDGAEARMVFSDPPYNVPIDGHVGNSGKIQHREFAMASGEMSAGEFTRFLKCAFRNLADHSVDGSIHFLCMDWRHMSEMIEAGQGAYSELKNLIVRAKGNGGMGTFYRSRHELIFVFKKGSAPHINTFELGQHGRYRTNVWEYRGVNSRHGTRMEELALHPTVKPVQMIADAIRDVSARGDIVLDIFGGSGSMLITAEKTGRRGYLCELDPIYCDRILARREGYAKDEAEQLVCGWQAPAMQGLETAE
;
A
#
# COMPACT_ATOMS: atom_id res chain seq x y z
N MET A 1 -29.57 29.12 -33.71
CA MET A 1 -28.94 29.58 -32.46
C MET A 1 -27.64 30.26 -32.82
N ALA A 2 -27.40 31.49 -32.38
CA ALA A 2 -26.10 32.13 -32.58
C ALA A 2 -25.05 31.30 -31.85
N VAL A 3 -23.91 31.04 -32.49
CA VAL A 3 -22.79 30.34 -31.86
C VAL A 3 -22.19 31.31 -30.85
N SER A 4 -22.51 31.13 -29.57
CA SER A 4 -21.91 31.91 -28.49
C SER A 4 -20.41 31.67 -28.48
N LYS A 5 -19.62 32.72 -28.72
CA LYS A 5 -18.16 32.66 -28.78
C LYS A 5 -17.60 32.69 -27.36
N ILE A 6 -16.61 31.83 -27.06
CA ILE A 6 -15.87 31.89 -25.79
C ILE A 6 -14.96 33.13 -25.80
N GLU A 7 -15.03 33.92 -24.72
CA GLU A 7 -14.23 35.12 -24.50
C GLU A 7 -13.31 34.95 -23.27
N HIS A 8 -12.09 35.49 -23.31
CA HIS A 8 -11.20 35.50 -22.14
C HIS A 8 -11.44 36.78 -21.34
N ILE A 9 -11.78 36.64 -20.06
CA ILE A 9 -12.09 37.78 -19.18
C ILE A 9 -11.16 37.77 -17.99
N ALA A 10 -10.69 38.95 -17.60
CA ALA A 10 -9.86 39.12 -16.42
C ALA A 10 -10.58 38.61 -15.16
N THR A 11 -9.90 37.82 -14.34
CA THR A 11 -10.50 37.18 -13.14
C THR A 11 -11.04 38.18 -12.12
N ARG A 12 -10.49 39.40 -12.11
CA ARG A 12 -10.94 40.53 -11.28
C ARG A 12 -12.22 41.22 -11.78
N ASP A 13 -12.57 41.02 -13.05
CA ASP A 13 -13.74 41.64 -13.68
C ASP A 13 -15.00 40.77 -13.56
N LEU A 14 -14.87 39.58 -12.94
CA LEU A 14 -15.95 38.63 -12.73
C LEU A 14 -16.56 38.79 -11.35
N THR A 15 -17.88 38.90 -11.29
CA THR A 15 -18.62 39.07 -10.03
C THR A 15 -19.28 37.76 -9.62
N PRO A 16 -18.99 37.20 -8.43
CA PRO A 16 -19.66 36.00 -7.96
C PRO A 16 -21.18 36.21 -7.79
N TRP A 17 -21.98 35.20 -8.12
CA TRP A 17 -23.40 35.18 -7.73
C TRP A 17 -23.55 35.24 -6.21
N ALA A 18 -24.17 36.31 -5.70
CA ALA A 18 -24.24 36.59 -4.26
C ALA A 18 -24.95 35.50 -3.44
N CYS A 19 -25.90 34.79 -4.05
CA CYS A 19 -26.68 33.73 -3.40
C CYS A 19 -26.30 32.33 -3.88
N ASN A 20 -25.02 32.10 -4.21
CA ASN A 20 -24.59 30.77 -4.63
C ASN A 20 -24.67 29.81 -3.44
N ALA A 21 -25.53 28.80 -3.55
CA ALA A 21 -25.73 27.82 -2.49
C ALA A 21 -24.66 26.72 -2.45
N ARG A 22 -23.85 26.57 -3.51
CA ARG A 22 -22.78 25.56 -3.57
C ARG A 22 -21.50 26.10 -2.94
N THR A 23 -20.92 25.30 -2.06
CA THR A 23 -19.63 25.55 -1.43
C THR A 23 -18.57 24.60 -2.00
N HIS A 24 -17.30 24.97 -1.84
CA HIS A 24 -16.16 24.19 -2.30
C HIS A 24 -15.17 24.00 -1.16
N SER A 25 -14.83 22.76 -0.83
CA SER A 25 -13.81 22.45 0.19
C SER A 25 -12.41 22.68 -0.39
N MET A 26 -11.40 22.83 0.49
CA MET A 26 -10.00 22.94 0.04
C MET A 26 -9.54 21.71 -0.75
N LYS A 27 -10.01 20.51 -0.39
CA LYS A 27 -9.74 19.26 -1.13
C LYS A 27 -10.26 19.36 -2.56
N GLN A 28 -11.51 19.83 -2.73
CA GLN A 28 -12.11 19.97 -4.06
C GLN A 28 -11.42 21.05 -4.89
N ILE A 29 -11.05 22.19 -4.30
CA ILE A 29 -10.31 23.23 -5.01
C ILE A 29 -8.97 22.70 -5.53
N ARG A 30 -8.27 21.88 -4.74
CA ARG A 30 -7.03 21.24 -5.17
C ARG A 30 -7.25 20.28 -6.34
N GLN A 31 -8.29 19.45 -6.31
CA GLN A 31 -8.62 18.57 -7.46
C GLN A 31 -8.92 19.37 -8.74
N ILE A 32 -9.61 20.50 -8.62
CA ILE A 32 -9.85 21.39 -9.76
C ILE A 32 -8.53 22.00 -10.26
N ALA A 33 -7.60 22.31 -9.35
CA ALA A 33 -6.29 22.86 -9.70
C ALA A 33 -5.48 21.85 -10.51
N ASP A 34 -5.33 20.63 -10.00
CA ASP A 34 -4.57 19.56 -10.65
C ASP A 34 -5.16 19.24 -12.04
N SER A 35 -6.50 19.26 -12.16
CA SER A 35 -7.20 19.09 -13.43
C SER A 35 -6.93 20.22 -14.43
N ILE A 36 -6.93 21.49 -13.98
CA ILE A 36 -6.63 22.66 -14.83
C ILE A 36 -5.17 22.66 -15.27
N GLU A 37 -4.23 22.31 -14.40
CA GLU A 37 -2.80 22.24 -14.75
C GLU A 37 -2.52 21.14 -15.78
N THR A 38 -3.23 20.00 -15.68
CA THR A 38 -3.02 18.85 -16.57
C THR A 38 -3.75 18.99 -17.90
N PHE A 39 -5.04 19.32 -17.88
CA PHE A 39 -5.90 19.34 -19.08
C PHE A 39 -6.15 20.74 -19.63
N GLY A 40 -5.71 21.77 -18.92
CA GLY A 40 -6.08 23.15 -19.19
C GLY A 40 -7.49 23.48 -18.72
N PHE A 41 -7.91 24.72 -19.00
CA PHE A 41 -9.23 25.21 -18.61
C PHE A 41 -10.30 24.77 -19.62
N THR A 42 -10.71 23.51 -19.55
CA THR A 42 -11.56 22.84 -20.57
C THR A 42 -13.02 23.27 -20.55
N ASN A 43 -13.55 23.72 -19.41
CA ASN A 43 -14.95 24.09 -19.27
C ASN A 43 -15.08 25.57 -18.85
N PRO A 44 -15.60 26.47 -19.72
CA PRO A 44 -15.62 27.90 -19.45
C PRO A 44 -16.48 28.27 -18.22
N VAL A 45 -16.22 29.44 -17.67
CA VAL A 45 -17.09 30.05 -16.66
C VAL A 45 -18.32 30.61 -17.36
N LEU A 46 -19.52 30.26 -16.89
CA LEU A 46 -20.76 30.76 -17.47
C LEU A 46 -21.11 32.08 -16.80
N ILE A 47 -21.35 33.13 -17.57
CA ILE A 47 -21.60 34.47 -17.05
C ILE A 47 -22.83 35.12 -17.69
N ASP A 48 -23.43 36.08 -17.00
CA ASP A 48 -24.48 36.93 -17.57
C ASP A 48 -23.93 38.18 -18.28
N GLU A 49 -24.83 39.02 -18.79
CA GLU A 49 -24.49 40.27 -19.48
C GLU A 49 -23.68 41.25 -18.62
N ARG A 50 -23.77 41.14 -17.28
CA ARG A 50 -23.05 41.97 -16.31
C ARG A 50 -21.77 41.33 -15.80
N ARG A 51 -21.32 40.21 -16.41
CA ARG A 51 -20.17 39.40 -15.95
C ARG A 51 -20.38 38.80 -14.56
N THR A 52 -21.64 38.57 -14.18
CA THR A 52 -22.00 37.81 -12.98
C THR A 52 -21.88 36.33 -13.29
N ILE A 53 -21.19 35.58 -12.43
CA ILE A 53 -20.95 34.15 -12.63
C ILE A 53 -22.23 33.37 -12.36
N LEU A 54 -22.71 32.64 -13.35
CA LEU A 54 -23.85 31.72 -13.24
C LEU A 54 -23.38 30.29 -12.89
N ALA A 55 -22.25 29.86 -13.45
CA ALA A 55 -21.63 28.55 -13.15
C ALA A 55 -20.10 28.62 -13.28
N GLY A 56 -19.41 27.77 -12.51
CA GLY A 56 -17.94 27.70 -12.52
C GLY A 56 -17.23 28.50 -11.43
N HIS A 57 -17.91 28.83 -10.31
CA HIS A 57 -17.30 29.54 -9.17
C HIS A 57 -16.04 28.85 -8.64
N GLY A 58 -16.08 27.52 -8.44
CA GLY A 58 -14.91 26.75 -8.01
C GLY A 58 -13.73 26.83 -9.00
N ARG A 59 -14.00 26.84 -10.31
CA ARG A 59 -12.95 27.00 -11.34
C ARG A 59 -12.34 28.40 -11.32
N LEU A 60 -13.14 29.45 -11.14
CA LEU A 60 -12.60 30.81 -10.99
C LEU A 60 -11.76 30.95 -9.72
N GLU A 61 -12.24 30.42 -8.60
CA GLU A 61 -11.51 30.47 -7.33
C GLU A 61 -10.16 29.76 -7.46
N THR A 62 -10.16 28.58 -8.08
CA THR A 62 -8.95 27.82 -8.39
C THR A 62 -8.01 28.60 -9.31
N ALA A 63 -8.53 29.18 -10.40
CA ALA A 63 -7.73 29.98 -11.34
C ALA A 63 -7.02 31.15 -10.65
N LYS A 64 -7.69 31.81 -9.69
CA LYS A 64 -7.08 32.87 -8.88
C LYS A 64 -5.94 32.33 -8.02
N GLN A 65 -6.11 31.16 -7.41
CA GLN A 65 -5.06 30.51 -6.61
C GLN A 65 -3.85 30.10 -7.45
N LEU A 66 -4.09 29.67 -8.69
CA LEU A 66 -3.05 29.36 -9.69
C LEU A 66 -2.41 30.61 -10.31
N GLY A 67 -2.82 31.82 -9.91
CA GLY A 67 -2.27 33.07 -10.44
C GLY A 67 -2.72 33.43 -11.86
N MET A 68 -3.76 32.78 -12.39
CA MET A 68 -4.29 33.09 -13.71
C MET A 68 -4.95 34.48 -13.72
N THR A 69 -4.54 35.33 -14.65
CA THR A 69 -5.07 36.69 -14.79
C THR A 69 -6.38 36.74 -15.57
N GLU A 70 -6.62 35.76 -16.44
CA GLU A 70 -7.81 35.63 -17.28
C GLU A 70 -8.31 34.18 -17.34
N VAL A 71 -9.61 34.01 -17.58
CA VAL A 71 -10.25 32.70 -17.73
C VAL A 71 -11.21 32.70 -18.92
N PRO A 72 -11.42 31.55 -19.60
CA PRO A 72 -12.41 31.45 -20.65
C PRO A 72 -13.82 31.53 -20.07
N CYS A 73 -14.66 32.36 -20.68
CA CYS A 73 -16.03 32.64 -20.27
C CYS A 73 -16.99 32.45 -21.45
N LEU A 74 -18.19 31.95 -21.14
CA LEU A 74 -19.31 31.88 -22.08
C LEU A 74 -20.45 32.74 -21.55
N ARG A 75 -20.89 33.70 -22.36
CA ARG A 75 -21.94 34.65 -22.00
C ARG A 75 -23.33 34.09 -22.33
N LEU A 76 -24.23 34.16 -21.34
CA LEU A 76 -25.64 33.78 -21.43
C LEU A 76 -26.51 35.03 -21.27
N ASP A 77 -26.83 35.68 -22.38
CA ASP A 77 -27.53 36.97 -22.47
C ASP A 77 -29.04 36.85 -22.78
N HIS A 78 -29.55 35.63 -22.92
CA HIS A 78 -30.94 35.35 -23.32
C HIS A 78 -31.85 34.97 -22.15
N MET A 79 -31.33 34.88 -20.92
CA MET A 79 -32.09 34.47 -19.75
C MET A 79 -32.60 35.68 -18.95
N SER A 80 -33.86 35.62 -18.52
CA SER A 80 -34.42 36.51 -17.51
C SER A 80 -33.76 36.32 -16.14
N SER A 81 -33.98 37.27 -15.23
CA SER A 81 -33.45 37.20 -13.86
C SER A 81 -33.87 35.94 -13.10
N ASP A 82 -35.12 35.50 -13.27
CA ASP A 82 -35.64 34.30 -12.62
C ASP A 82 -35.07 33.02 -13.24
N GLU A 83 -34.92 32.99 -14.58
CA GLU A 83 -34.25 31.88 -15.27
C GLU A 83 -32.79 31.75 -14.86
N LYS A 84 -32.04 32.86 -14.72
CA LYS A 84 -30.67 32.83 -14.18
C LYS A 84 -30.61 32.24 -12.78
N ARG A 85 -31.53 32.66 -11.90
CA ARG A 85 -31.61 32.16 -10.53
C ARG A 85 -31.93 30.66 -10.49
N ALA A 86 -32.85 30.20 -11.35
CA ALA A 86 -33.16 28.78 -11.50
C ALA A 86 -31.97 28.00 -12.06
N TYR A 87 -31.26 28.56 -13.05
CA TYR A 87 -30.12 27.91 -13.71
C TYR A 87 -28.95 27.68 -12.75
N VAL A 88 -28.60 28.66 -11.91
CA VAL A 88 -27.54 28.51 -10.88
C VAL A 88 -27.82 27.32 -9.95
N LEU A 89 -29.09 27.07 -9.62
CA LEU A 89 -29.48 25.91 -8.82
C LEU A 89 -29.45 24.62 -9.64
N ALA A 90 -29.97 24.68 -10.87
CA ALA A 90 -30.06 23.54 -11.77
C ALA A 90 -28.67 22.99 -12.14
N ASP A 91 -27.72 23.84 -12.54
CA ASP A 91 -26.34 23.44 -12.87
C ASP A 91 -25.69 22.64 -11.72
N ASN A 92 -25.91 23.11 -10.49
CA ASN A 92 -25.38 22.45 -9.31
C ASN A 92 -26.09 21.14 -8.97
N LYS A 93 -27.43 21.10 -9.05
CA LYS A 93 -28.22 19.94 -8.63
C LYS A 93 -28.26 18.84 -9.69
N LEU A 94 -28.28 19.18 -10.98
CA LEU A 94 -28.32 18.21 -12.07
C LEU A 94 -27.07 17.35 -12.10
N ALA A 95 -25.89 17.96 -11.91
CA ALA A 95 -24.63 17.22 -11.78
C ALA A 95 -24.65 16.23 -10.59
N LEU A 96 -25.25 16.61 -9.46
CA LEU A 96 -25.38 15.74 -8.27
C LEU A 96 -26.44 14.63 -8.40
N ASN A 97 -27.33 14.73 -9.39
CA ASN A 97 -28.38 13.73 -9.62
C ASN A 97 -27.93 12.61 -10.56
N ALA A 98 -26.79 12.79 -11.26
CA ALA A 98 -26.21 11.73 -12.07
C ALA A 98 -25.63 10.63 -11.17
N GLY A 99 -25.69 9.40 -11.64
CA GLY A 99 -25.02 8.25 -11.04
C GLY A 99 -23.99 7.67 -12.00
N TRP A 100 -23.23 6.70 -11.52
CA TRP A 100 -22.27 5.95 -12.32
C TRP A 100 -22.83 4.58 -12.68
N ASP A 101 -22.40 4.07 -13.83
CA ASP A 101 -22.38 2.63 -14.07
C ASP A 101 -21.10 2.10 -13.43
N GLU A 102 -21.24 1.37 -12.33
CA GLU A 102 -20.10 0.97 -11.48
C GLU A 102 -19.14 0.04 -12.23
N ASP A 103 -19.63 -0.85 -13.08
CA ASP A 103 -18.81 -1.80 -13.84
C ASP A 103 -17.95 -1.05 -14.87
N LEU A 104 -18.56 -0.11 -15.61
CA LEU A 104 -17.83 0.73 -16.56
C LEU A 104 -16.86 1.69 -15.87
N LEU A 105 -17.26 2.28 -14.73
CA LEU A 105 -16.40 3.17 -13.97
C LEU A 105 -15.16 2.43 -13.44
N ALA A 106 -15.34 1.23 -12.88
CA ALA A 106 -14.23 0.39 -12.42
C ALA A 106 -13.28 0.04 -13.56
N ALA A 107 -13.80 -0.30 -14.74
CA ALA A 107 -12.98 -0.63 -15.91
C ALA A 107 -12.13 0.57 -16.36
N GLU A 108 -12.72 1.77 -16.46
CA GLU A 108 -12.02 2.98 -16.88
C GLU A 108 -10.97 3.44 -15.84
N LEU A 109 -11.33 3.48 -14.56
CA LEU A 109 -10.39 3.82 -13.49
C LEU A 109 -9.24 2.80 -13.41
N GLY A 110 -9.54 1.50 -13.53
CA GLY A 110 -8.54 0.44 -13.56
C GLY A 110 -7.59 0.55 -14.76
N ALA A 111 -8.09 0.92 -15.93
CA ALA A 111 -7.27 1.16 -17.11
C ALA A 111 -6.34 2.36 -16.92
N LEU A 112 -6.84 3.46 -16.34
CA LEU A 112 -6.00 4.63 -16.03
C LEU A 112 -4.89 4.32 -15.02
N MET A 113 -5.14 3.45 -14.04
CA MET A 113 -4.12 3.05 -13.05
C MET A 113 -3.03 2.13 -13.60
N THR A 114 -3.30 1.44 -14.71
CA THR A 114 -2.35 0.50 -15.33
C THR A 114 -1.61 1.11 -16.52
N ALA A 115 -2.10 2.22 -17.05
CA ALA A 115 -1.43 2.97 -18.10
C ALA A 115 -0.22 3.74 -17.55
N ASP A 116 0.86 3.77 -18.33
CA ASP A 116 2.05 4.59 -18.06
C ASP A 116 1.71 6.05 -18.41
N LEU A 117 1.04 6.73 -17.46
CA LEU A 117 0.54 8.09 -17.62
C LEU A 117 1.42 9.08 -16.85
N ASP A 118 1.64 10.25 -17.43
CA ASP A 118 2.37 11.36 -16.79
C ASP A 118 1.56 12.07 -15.68
N PHE A 119 0.41 11.51 -15.25
CA PHE A 119 -0.49 12.13 -14.29
C PHE A 119 -1.16 11.12 -13.34
N ASP A 120 -1.50 11.57 -12.13
CA ASP A 120 -2.17 10.75 -11.11
C ASP A 120 -3.68 10.64 -11.37
N VAL A 121 -4.29 9.49 -11.04
CA VAL A 121 -5.74 9.28 -11.18
C VAL A 121 -6.57 10.31 -10.37
N SER A 122 -5.98 10.95 -9.35
CA SER A 122 -6.63 11.98 -8.54
C SER A 122 -7.18 13.17 -9.33
N ILE A 123 -6.61 13.45 -10.51
CA ILE A 123 -7.07 14.54 -11.38
C ILE A 123 -8.48 14.31 -11.94
N THR A 124 -8.96 13.07 -11.93
CA THR A 124 -10.32 12.71 -12.35
C THR A 124 -11.38 13.21 -11.37
N GLY A 125 -10.97 13.67 -10.19
CA GLY A 125 -11.85 14.03 -9.07
C GLY A 125 -12.14 12.87 -8.12
N PHE A 126 -11.71 11.65 -8.44
CA PHE A 126 -11.71 10.52 -7.51
C PHE A 126 -10.44 10.50 -6.68
N SER A 127 -10.56 10.43 -5.37
CA SER A 127 -9.41 10.17 -4.50
C SER A 127 -9.02 8.69 -4.55
N ILE A 128 -7.75 8.37 -4.24
CA ILE A 128 -7.25 6.98 -4.18
C ILE A 128 -8.20 6.05 -3.39
N PRO A 129 -8.73 6.42 -2.21
CA PRO A 129 -9.69 5.60 -1.48
C PRO A 129 -10.97 5.29 -2.26
N GLU A 130 -11.48 6.27 -3.01
CA GLU A 130 -12.70 6.12 -3.81
C GLU A 130 -12.44 5.19 -5.00
N VAL A 131 -11.29 5.33 -5.66
CA VAL A 131 -10.90 4.45 -6.78
C VAL A 131 -10.77 3.01 -6.31
N GLU A 132 -10.03 2.76 -5.22
CA GLU A 132 -9.89 1.40 -4.66
C GLU A 132 -11.25 0.82 -4.24
N GLY A 133 -12.12 1.64 -3.63
CA GLY A 133 -13.46 1.22 -3.24
C GLY A 133 -14.35 0.82 -4.43
N VAL A 134 -14.30 1.56 -5.54
CA VAL A 134 -15.03 1.21 -6.77
C VAL A 134 -14.52 -0.09 -7.37
N LEU A 135 -13.18 -0.26 -7.46
CA LEU A 135 -12.57 -1.50 -7.97
C LEU A 135 -12.93 -2.71 -7.10
N GLU A 136 -12.90 -2.56 -5.78
CA GLU A 136 -13.23 -3.62 -4.81
C GLU A 136 -14.72 -3.99 -4.84
N ALA A 137 -15.62 -3.03 -5.12
CA ALA A 137 -17.05 -3.29 -5.21
C ALA A 137 -17.43 -4.17 -6.41
N VAL A 138 -16.75 -3.99 -7.55
CA VAL A 138 -17.00 -4.75 -8.80
C VAL A 138 -16.28 -6.09 -8.80
N ALA A 139 -15.10 -6.16 -8.18
CA ALA A 139 -14.33 -7.39 -8.03
C ALA A 139 -14.03 -7.67 -6.55
N PRO A 140 -15.06 -7.99 -5.74
CA PRO A 140 -14.85 -8.29 -4.33
C PRO A 140 -13.99 -9.54 -4.19
N GLU A 141 -12.87 -9.42 -3.49
CA GLU A 141 -12.07 -10.58 -3.14
C GLU A 141 -12.87 -11.47 -2.16
N GLU A 142 -13.04 -12.74 -2.51
CA GLU A 142 -13.65 -13.69 -1.57
C GLU A 142 -12.72 -13.87 -0.36
N PRO A 143 -13.18 -13.63 0.88
CA PRO A 143 -12.38 -13.83 2.06
C PRO A 143 -11.93 -15.29 2.18
N GLY A 144 -10.65 -15.53 1.89
CA GLY A 144 -10.03 -16.85 1.98
C GLY A 144 -9.94 -17.63 0.67
N ASP A 145 -9.78 -16.95 -0.49
CA ASP A 145 -9.28 -17.60 -1.71
C ASP A 145 -7.96 -18.36 -1.42
N PRO A 146 -7.98 -19.71 -1.38
CA PRO A 146 -6.82 -20.50 -1.02
C PRO A 146 -5.74 -20.47 -2.11
N ALA A 147 -6.05 -20.02 -3.34
CA ALA A 147 -5.06 -19.96 -4.42
C ALA A 147 -3.90 -19.00 -4.06
N GLY A 148 -4.20 -17.92 -3.33
CA GLY A 148 -3.17 -17.01 -2.82
C GLY A 148 -2.31 -17.63 -1.74
N ASP A 149 -2.85 -18.53 -0.92
CA ASP A 149 -2.17 -19.15 0.22
C ASP A 149 -1.50 -20.50 -0.14
N THR A 150 -1.74 -21.02 -1.35
CA THR A 150 -1.14 -22.28 -1.82
C THR A 150 0.34 -22.09 -2.13
N MET A 151 1.17 -23.02 -1.65
CA MET A 151 2.60 -23.08 -1.89
C MET A 151 2.91 -24.26 -2.82
N PRO A 152 3.91 -24.17 -3.71
CA PRO A 152 4.32 -25.29 -4.54
C PRO A 152 4.99 -26.38 -3.69
N GLU A 153 4.64 -27.64 -3.91
CA GLU A 153 5.18 -28.78 -3.16
C GLU A 153 6.69 -29.00 -3.41
N ALA A 154 7.13 -28.67 -4.63
CA ALA A 154 8.53 -28.70 -5.05
C ALA A 154 8.87 -27.45 -5.88
N ALA A 155 10.09 -26.96 -5.73
CA ALA A 155 10.65 -25.89 -6.53
C ALA A 155 12.02 -26.33 -7.09
N PRO A 156 12.36 -25.95 -8.33
CA PRO A 156 13.69 -26.22 -8.87
C PRO A 156 14.74 -25.46 -8.07
N ALA A 157 15.81 -26.15 -7.65
CA ALA A 157 16.91 -25.52 -6.94
C ALA A 157 17.79 -24.71 -7.92
N ARG A 158 17.67 -23.38 -7.90
CA ARG A 158 18.39 -22.48 -8.81
C ARG A 158 18.88 -21.18 -8.18
N VAL A 159 18.46 -20.87 -6.96
CA VAL A 159 18.92 -19.69 -6.23
C VAL A 159 20.19 -19.98 -5.43
N ASN A 160 21.13 -19.03 -5.46
CA ASN A 160 22.30 -18.97 -4.60
C ASN A 160 22.28 -17.71 -3.74
N SER A 161 23.00 -17.74 -2.62
CA SER A 161 23.21 -16.53 -1.81
C SER A 161 23.93 -15.46 -2.64
N GLY A 162 23.46 -14.22 -2.53
CA GLY A 162 23.91 -13.08 -3.32
C GLY A 162 23.16 -12.88 -4.63
N ASP A 163 22.28 -13.79 -5.02
CA ASP A 163 21.47 -13.61 -6.24
C ASP A 163 20.41 -12.52 -6.06
N VAL A 164 20.19 -11.76 -7.14
CA VAL A 164 19.07 -10.83 -7.26
C VAL A 164 18.22 -11.24 -8.46
N TRP A 165 16.92 -11.37 -8.24
CA TRP A 165 15.93 -11.81 -9.21
C TRP A 165 14.87 -10.74 -9.44
N GLN A 166 14.49 -10.56 -10.70
CA GLN A 166 13.35 -9.79 -11.15
C GLN A 166 12.18 -10.74 -11.42
N LEU A 167 11.01 -10.44 -10.86
CA LEU A 167 9.78 -11.21 -11.10
C LEU A 167 8.69 -10.24 -11.55
N GLY A 168 8.56 -10.01 -12.86
CA GLY A 168 7.68 -8.96 -13.37
C GLY A 168 8.03 -7.61 -12.74
N PRO A 169 7.13 -6.92 -12.02
CA PRO A 169 7.43 -5.65 -11.34
C PRO A 169 8.07 -5.81 -9.94
N HIS A 170 8.26 -7.05 -9.46
CA HIS A 170 8.76 -7.43 -8.14
C HIS A 170 10.26 -7.75 -8.16
N ARG A 171 10.90 -7.73 -6.98
CA ARG A 171 12.30 -8.12 -6.81
C ARG A 171 12.49 -9.04 -5.61
N LEU A 172 13.43 -9.97 -5.73
CA LEU A 172 13.85 -10.88 -4.66
C LEU A 172 15.37 -10.88 -4.59
N VAL A 173 15.94 -10.71 -3.39
CA VAL A 173 17.35 -10.97 -3.12
C VAL A 173 17.48 -12.16 -2.17
N CYS A 174 18.43 -13.06 -2.46
CA CYS A 174 18.82 -14.10 -1.53
C CYS A 174 20.01 -13.61 -0.69
N GLY A 175 19.81 -13.29 0.59
CA GLY A 175 20.90 -12.72 1.39
C GLY A 175 20.52 -12.37 2.82
N ASN A 176 21.51 -11.93 3.59
CA ASN A 176 21.33 -11.53 4.98
C ASN A 176 20.75 -10.12 5.06
N ALA A 177 19.51 -10.03 5.52
CA ALA A 177 18.77 -8.78 5.73
C ALA A 177 19.45 -7.78 6.70
N LEU A 178 20.38 -8.25 7.54
CA LEU A 178 21.16 -7.40 8.45
C LEU A 178 22.31 -6.69 7.75
N ASP A 179 22.75 -7.19 6.58
CA ASP A 179 23.75 -6.52 5.77
C ASP A 179 23.07 -5.39 4.96
N PRO A 180 23.40 -4.11 5.20
CA PRO A 180 22.78 -3.00 4.49
C PRO A 180 23.03 -3.05 2.97
N ASP A 181 24.14 -3.64 2.52
CA ASP A 181 24.46 -3.73 1.10
C ASP A 181 23.54 -4.72 0.36
N VAL A 182 23.04 -5.75 1.05
CA VAL A 182 22.04 -6.68 0.51
C VAL A 182 20.70 -5.98 0.27
N VAL A 183 20.21 -5.23 1.26
CA VAL A 183 18.95 -4.49 1.13
C VAL A 183 19.08 -3.36 0.10
N LYS A 184 20.24 -2.70 0.04
CA LYS A 184 20.54 -1.71 -0.99
C LYS A 184 20.49 -2.29 -2.41
N ALA A 185 21.07 -3.47 -2.61
CA ALA A 185 21.00 -4.17 -3.91
C ALA A 185 19.57 -4.55 -4.31
N LEU A 186 18.76 -5.01 -3.33
CA LEU A 186 17.33 -5.29 -3.53
C LEU A 186 16.55 -4.04 -3.93
N MET A 187 16.89 -2.88 -3.37
CA MET A 187 16.14 -1.65 -3.60
C MET A 187 16.59 -0.90 -4.86
N ASP A 188 17.87 -1.02 -5.28
CA ASP A 188 18.46 -0.34 -6.46
C ASP A 188 18.06 1.14 -6.57
N GLY A 189 18.20 1.86 -5.45
CA GLY A 189 17.88 3.28 -5.36
C GLY A 189 16.39 3.62 -5.23
N ALA A 190 15.49 2.64 -5.34
CA ALA A 190 14.07 2.85 -5.04
C ALA A 190 13.81 2.93 -3.53
N GLU A 191 12.67 3.50 -3.15
CA GLU A 191 12.22 3.61 -1.76
C GLU A 191 10.83 3.00 -1.58
N ALA A 192 10.63 2.29 -0.47
CA ALA A 192 9.36 1.65 -0.13
C ALA A 192 8.34 2.67 0.43
N ARG A 193 7.08 2.58 0.00
CA ARG A 193 5.97 3.34 0.59
C ARG A 193 5.56 2.78 1.94
N MET A 194 5.68 1.46 2.09
CA MET A 194 5.32 0.75 3.31
C MET A 194 6.15 -0.52 3.48
N VAL A 195 6.16 -1.00 4.71
CA VAL A 195 6.79 -2.27 5.07
C VAL A 195 5.74 -3.18 5.67
N PHE A 196 5.73 -4.44 5.24
CA PHE A 196 5.06 -5.50 5.97
C PHE A 196 6.04 -6.64 6.13
N SER A 197 6.54 -6.85 7.35
CA SER A 197 7.62 -7.81 7.58
C SER A 197 7.36 -8.64 8.83
N ASP A 198 7.80 -9.90 8.78
CA ASP A 198 7.62 -10.91 9.82
C ASP A 198 8.98 -11.46 10.27
N PRO A 199 9.75 -10.69 11.08
CA PRO A 199 11.02 -11.14 11.59
C PRO A 199 10.88 -12.49 12.32
N PRO A 200 11.94 -13.33 12.35
CA PRO A 200 11.95 -14.52 13.18
C PRO A 200 11.79 -14.17 14.67
N TYR A 201 11.02 -14.98 15.41
CA TYR A 201 10.64 -14.66 16.79
C TYR A 201 11.65 -15.14 17.84
N ASN A 202 12.84 -15.62 17.44
CA ASN A 202 13.83 -16.16 18.37
C ASN A 202 13.27 -17.26 19.28
N VAL A 203 12.51 -18.18 18.69
CA VAL A 203 11.88 -19.32 19.36
C VAL A 203 12.12 -20.56 18.51
N PRO A 204 12.53 -21.70 19.12
CA PRO A 204 12.75 -22.94 18.37
C PRO A 204 11.48 -23.39 17.65
N ILE A 205 11.64 -23.92 16.44
CA ILE A 205 10.52 -24.52 15.69
C ILE A 205 10.10 -25.83 16.36
N ASP A 206 11.06 -26.68 16.72
CA ASP A 206 10.77 -27.94 17.41
C ASP A 206 10.05 -27.69 18.75
N GLY A 207 8.98 -28.46 18.98
CA GLY A 207 8.09 -28.34 20.14
C GLY A 207 7.13 -27.14 20.13
N HIS A 208 7.30 -26.16 19.23
CA HIS A 208 6.47 -24.94 19.17
C HIS A 208 5.63 -24.81 17.90
N VAL A 209 6.08 -25.38 16.77
CA VAL A 209 5.35 -25.38 15.50
C VAL A 209 5.24 -26.80 14.94
N GLY A 210 4.00 -27.29 14.84
CA GLY A 210 3.68 -28.62 14.29
C GLY A 210 4.07 -29.78 15.21
N ASN A 211 3.19 -30.20 16.14
CA ASN A 211 3.48 -31.37 16.98
C ASN A 211 2.83 -32.66 16.45
N SER A 212 3.62 -33.75 16.50
CA SER A 212 3.24 -35.18 16.42
C SER A 212 2.82 -35.75 15.06
N GLY A 213 2.96 -35.00 13.96
CA GLY A 213 2.65 -35.45 12.59
C GLY A 213 3.85 -35.99 11.79
N LYS A 214 3.59 -36.54 10.60
CA LYS A 214 4.62 -37.03 9.65
C LYS A 214 5.52 -35.93 9.05
N ILE A 215 5.21 -34.67 9.27
CA ILE A 215 5.87 -33.51 8.66
C ILE A 215 6.66 -32.79 9.75
N GLN A 216 7.96 -32.69 9.56
CA GLN A 216 8.88 -31.93 10.41
C GLN A 216 9.46 -30.76 9.60
N HIS A 217 9.54 -29.59 10.22
CA HIS A 217 10.18 -28.42 9.63
C HIS A 217 11.63 -28.32 10.12
N ARG A 218 12.54 -27.85 9.27
CA ARG A 218 13.86 -27.40 9.71
C ARG A 218 13.72 -26.17 10.59
N GLU A 219 14.70 -25.95 11.46
CA GLU A 219 14.88 -24.68 12.17
C GLU A 219 15.14 -23.53 11.19
N PHE A 220 14.82 -22.30 11.59
CA PHE A 220 15.16 -21.12 10.81
C PHE A 220 16.69 -20.93 10.77
N ALA A 221 17.19 -20.32 9.70
CA ALA A 221 18.62 -20.07 9.53
C ALA A 221 19.21 -19.12 10.59
N MET A 222 18.38 -18.30 11.24
CA MET A 222 18.75 -17.41 12.34
C MET A 222 17.54 -17.07 13.22
N ALA A 223 17.80 -16.68 14.46
CA ALA A 223 16.82 -16.32 15.48
C ALA A 223 15.75 -17.41 15.64
N SER A 224 16.21 -18.63 15.94
CA SER A 224 15.43 -19.81 16.29
C SER A 224 15.60 -20.19 17.77
N GLY A 225 15.86 -19.21 18.65
CA GLY A 225 15.96 -19.41 20.11
C GLY A 225 17.37 -19.32 20.67
N GLU A 226 18.38 -19.09 19.83
CA GLU A 226 19.79 -19.02 20.22
C GLU A 226 20.20 -17.66 20.80
N MET A 227 19.45 -16.59 20.55
CA MET A 227 19.85 -15.24 20.93
C MET A 227 19.36 -14.89 22.35
N SER A 228 20.21 -14.25 23.15
CA SER A 228 19.78 -13.54 24.36
C SER A 228 18.89 -12.33 24.01
N ALA A 229 18.16 -11.78 24.99
CA ALA A 229 17.35 -10.58 24.80
C ALA A 229 18.17 -9.41 24.21
N GLY A 230 19.40 -9.18 24.69
CA GLY A 230 20.27 -8.11 24.18
C GLY A 230 20.78 -8.36 22.76
N GLU A 231 21.06 -9.62 22.40
CA GLU A 231 21.41 -9.99 21.02
C GLU A 231 20.23 -9.81 20.08
N PHE A 232 19.05 -10.25 20.49
CA PHE A 232 17.83 -10.12 19.69
C PHE A 232 17.39 -8.66 19.51
N THR A 233 17.52 -7.82 20.55
CA THR A 233 17.31 -6.37 20.40
C THR A 233 18.28 -5.75 19.38
N ARG A 234 19.56 -6.15 19.37
CA ARG A 234 20.54 -5.66 18.39
C ARG A 234 20.20 -6.14 16.97
N PHE A 235 19.78 -7.38 16.84
CA PHE A 235 19.27 -7.95 15.59
C PHE A 235 18.12 -7.10 15.04
N LEU A 236 17.07 -6.85 15.84
CA LEU A 236 15.91 -6.05 15.43
C LEU A 236 16.29 -4.60 15.13
N LYS A 237 17.19 -3.98 15.91
CA LYS A 237 17.70 -2.62 15.65
C LYS A 237 18.35 -2.52 14.26
N CYS A 238 19.14 -3.50 13.87
CA CYS A 238 19.78 -3.53 12.56
C CYS A 238 18.75 -3.68 11.44
N ALA A 239 17.84 -4.66 11.58
CA ALA A 239 16.77 -4.89 10.62
C ALA A 239 15.87 -3.65 10.44
N PHE A 240 15.48 -2.98 11.54
CA PHE A 240 14.58 -1.84 11.48
C PHE A 240 15.24 -0.61 10.85
N ARG A 241 16.55 -0.42 11.05
CA ARG A 241 17.31 0.62 10.34
C ARG A 241 17.33 0.35 8.84
N ASN A 242 17.67 -0.86 8.42
CA ASN A 242 17.68 -1.22 6.99
C ASN A 242 16.29 -1.04 6.35
N LEU A 243 15.21 -1.37 7.05
CA LEU A 243 13.85 -1.08 6.60
C LEU A 243 13.57 0.42 6.47
N ALA A 244 13.93 1.21 7.49
CA ALA A 244 13.66 2.65 7.53
C ALA A 244 14.50 3.46 6.51
N ASP A 245 15.77 3.09 6.33
CA ASP A 245 16.71 3.75 5.41
C ASP A 245 16.30 3.60 3.94
N HIS A 246 15.53 2.55 3.62
CA HIS A 246 15.02 2.27 2.28
C HIS A 246 13.51 2.54 2.12
N SER A 247 12.93 3.34 3.01
CA SER A 247 11.51 3.72 2.95
C SER A 247 11.36 5.23 2.83
N VAL A 248 10.30 5.72 2.20
CA VAL A 248 10.02 7.16 2.07
C VAL A 248 9.65 7.81 3.42
N ASP A 249 9.87 9.12 3.58
CA ASP A 249 9.32 9.86 4.73
C ASP A 249 7.78 9.76 4.73
N GLY A 250 7.19 9.46 5.90
CA GLY A 250 5.76 9.20 6.06
C GLY A 250 5.33 7.75 5.84
N SER A 251 6.24 6.81 5.55
CA SER A 251 5.91 5.40 5.39
C SER A 251 5.38 4.75 6.66
N ILE A 252 4.52 3.74 6.50
CA ILE A 252 3.97 2.92 7.60
C ILE A 252 4.56 1.51 7.56
N HIS A 253 5.06 1.05 8.70
CA HIS A 253 5.78 -0.21 8.85
C HIS A 253 5.01 -1.13 9.79
N PHE A 254 4.49 -2.23 9.26
CA PHE A 254 3.82 -3.30 9.99
C PHE A 254 4.83 -4.41 10.30
N LEU A 255 5.20 -4.54 11.57
CA LEU A 255 6.21 -5.50 12.01
C LEU A 255 5.58 -6.53 12.94
N CYS A 256 5.47 -7.77 12.46
CA CYS A 256 4.86 -8.86 13.20
C CYS A 256 5.79 -9.36 14.32
N MET A 257 5.23 -9.66 15.48
CA MET A 257 5.97 -10.28 16.59
C MET A 257 5.00 -10.95 17.57
N ASP A 258 5.53 -11.74 18.50
CA ASP A 258 4.76 -12.18 19.65
C ASP A 258 4.98 -11.30 20.90
N TRP A 259 4.11 -11.49 21.90
CA TRP A 259 4.08 -10.66 23.10
C TRP A 259 5.34 -10.77 23.98
N ARG A 260 6.13 -11.86 23.87
CA ARG A 260 7.34 -12.08 24.67
C ARG A 260 8.44 -11.10 24.31
N HIS A 261 8.46 -10.62 23.06
CA HIS A 261 9.47 -9.70 22.54
C HIS A 261 8.98 -8.25 22.45
N MET A 262 7.94 -7.89 23.20
CA MET A 262 7.40 -6.52 23.20
C MET A 262 8.45 -5.47 23.60
N SER A 263 9.30 -5.78 24.58
CA SER A 263 10.39 -4.89 25.01
C SER A 263 11.38 -4.63 23.88
N GLU A 264 11.84 -5.70 23.22
CA GLU A 264 12.85 -5.67 22.18
C GLU A 264 12.33 -4.95 20.93
N MET A 265 11.05 -5.15 20.58
CA MET A 265 10.38 -4.44 19.48
C MET A 265 10.28 -2.93 19.75
N ILE A 266 9.88 -2.53 20.96
CA ILE A 266 9.76 -1.11 21.33
C ILE A 266 11.15 -0.46 21.35
N GLU A 267 12.14 -1.12 21.96
CA GLU A 267 13.51 -0.59 22.05
C GLU A 267 14.16 -0.48 20.67
N ALA A 268 13.95 -1.45 19.79
CA ALA A 268 14.44 -1.39 18.41
C ALA A 268 13.74 -0.26 17.62
N GLY A 269 12.43 -0.10 17.80
CA GLY A 269 11.64 0.91 17.10
C GLY A 269 12.03 2.35 17.42
N GLN A 270 12.36 2.64 18.69
CA GLN A 270 12.76 3.99 19.14
C GLN A 270 13.98 4.55 18.40
N GLY A 271 14.86 3.69 17.87
CA GLY A 271 16.07 4.10 17.15
C GLY A 271 15.91 4.25 15.64
N ALA A 272 14.80 3.79 15.06
CA ALA A 272 14.58 3.76 13.61
C ALA A 272 13.35 4.54 13.15
N TYR A 273 12.36 4.72 14.05
CA TYR A 273 11.06 5.31 13.71
C TYR A 273 10.75 6.53 14.55
N SER A 274 9.95 7.44 13.99
CA SER A 274 9.57 8.68 14.66
C SER A 274 8.37 8.50 15.57
N GLU A 275 7.53 7.50 15.33
CA GLU A 275 6.29 7.28 16.08
C GLU A 275 5.90 5.79 16.05
N LEU A 276 5.49 5.23 17.19
CA LEU A 276 4.69 4.00 17.25
C LEU A 276 3.21 4.42 17.10
N LYS A 277 2.64 4.24 15.91
CA LYS A 277 1.27 4.64 15.57
C LYS A 277 0.23 3.86 16.34
N ASN A 278 0.41 2.54 16.41
CA ASN A 278 -0.53 1.64 17.04
C ASN A 278 0.10 0.28 17.33
N LEU A 279 -0.62 -0.51 18.13
CA LEU A 279 -0.35 -1.92 18.32
C LEU A 279 -1.60 -2.69 17.89
N ILE A 280 -1.44 -3.53 16.88
CA ILE A 280 -2.52 -4.33 16.33
C ILE A 280 -2.46 -5.74 16.90
N VAL A 281 -3.60 -6.24 17.33
CA VAL A 281 -3.76 -7.60 17.83
C VAL A 281 -4.40 -8.45 16.75
N ARG A 282 -3.61 -9.34 16.12
CA ARG A 282 -4.13 -10.35 15.20
C ARG A 282 -4.75 -11.49 16.02
N ALA A 283 -6.07 -11.48 16.16
CA ALA A 283 -6.81 -12.53 16.84
C ALA A 283 -6.99 -13.75 15.93
N LYS A 284 -6.48 -14.89 16.37
CA LYS A 284 -6.60 -16.19 15.67
C LYS A 284 -7.89 -16.88 16.08
N GLY A 285 -8.39 -17.81 15.27
CA GLY A 285 -9.60 -18.59 15.62
C GLY A 285 -9.42 -19.55 16.80
N ASN A 286 -8.21 -20.09 16.97
CA ASN A 286 -7.88 -21.08 18.01
C ASN A 286 -6.59 -20.69 18.75
N GLY A 287 -6.48 -21.09 20.02
CA GLY A 287 -5.24 -20.94 20.78
C GLY A 287 -4.15 -21.90 20.29
N GLY A 288 -2.90 -21.45 20.30
CA GLY A 288 -1.71 -22.23 19.98
C GLY A 288 -1.42 -23.35 20.99
N MET A 289 -0.26 -23.98 20.84
CA MET A 289 0.21 -25.03 21.74
C MET A 289 0.50 -24.49 23.17
N GLY A 290 0.41 -25.36 24.16
CA GLY A 290 0.67 -25.04 25.58
C GLY A 290 -0.44 -25.48 26.53
N THR A 291 -0.12 -25.53 27.82
CA THR A 291 -1.03 -25.98 28.89
C THR A 291 -1.56 -24.85 29.77
N PHE A 292 -0.92 -23.67 29.75
CA PHE A 292 -1.37 -22.48 30.47
C PHE A 292 -2.25 -21.58 29.57
N TYR A 293 -2.28 -20.25 29.77
CA TYR A 293 -2.99 -19.34 28.85
C TYR A 293 -2.44 -19.45 27.43
N ARG A 294 -3.10 -20.26 26.61
CA ARG A 294 -2.70 -20.53 25.23
C ARG A 294 -2.87 -19.28 24.39
N SER A 295 -1.79 -18.82 23.75
CA SER A 295 -1.86 -17.62 22.92
C SER A 295 -2.81 -17.83 21.74
N ARG A 296 -3.82 -16.98 21.64
CA ARG A 296 -4.75 -16.88 20.51
C ARG A 296 -4.50 -15.60 19.71
N HIS A 297 -3.34 -14.97 19.86
CA HIS A 297 -3.02 -13.75 19.14
C HIS A 297 -1.54 -13.68 18.72
N GLU A 298 -1.31 -12.84 17.73
CA GLU A 298 -0.01 -12.25 17.40
C GLU A 298 -0.14 -10.73 17.51
N LEU A 299 0.98 -10.05 17.64
CA LEU A 299 1.06 -8.60 17.65
C LEU A 299 1.65 -8.10 16.33
N ILE A 300 1.16 -6.96 15.87
CA ILE A 300 1.74 -6.22 14.74
C ILE A 300 1.99 -4.80 15.23
N PHE A 301 3.26 -4.44 15.32
CA PHE A 301 3.70 -3.10 15.71
C PHE A 301 3.63 -2.20 14.49
N VAL A 302 2.90 -1.10 14.59
CA VAL A 302 2.73 -0.15 13.50
C VAL A 302 3.58 1.07 13.77
N PHE A 303 4.70 1.18 13.09
CA PHE A 303 5.59 2.32 13.19
C PHE A 303 5.42 3.27 11.99
N LYS A 304 5.73 4.55 12.21
CA LYS A 304 5.85 5.54 11.15
C LYS A 304 7.29 6.03 11.05
N LYS A 305 7.82 6.04 9.82
CA LYS A 305 9.09 6.68 9.51
C LYS A 305 8.86 8.18 9.29
N GLY A 306 9.65 9.00 9.99
CA GLY A 306 9.74 10.43 9.75
C GLY A 306 8.48 11.25 10.07
N SER A 307 8.47 12.48 9.56
CA SER A 307 7.51 13.52 9.95
C SER A 307 6.45 13.80 8.89
N ALA A 308 6.70 13.46 7.62
CA ALA A 308 5.76 13.71 6.53
C ALA A 308 4.41 13.02 6.77
N PRO A 309 3.30 13.53 6.19
CA PRO A 309 2.01 12.85 6.27
C PRO A 309 2.08 11.42 5.73
N HIS A 310 1.37 10.50 6.38
CA HIS A 310 1.22 9.12 5.90
C HIS A 310 -0.05 8.98 5.08
N ILE A 311 -0.10 7.97 4.23
CA ILE A 311 -1.33 7.58 3.51
C ILE A 311 -2.27 6.88 4.50
N ASN A 312 -3.54 7.27 4.47
CA ASN A 312 -4.62 6.61 5.18
C ASN A 312 -5.82 6.50 4.24
N THR A 313 -6.05 5.31 3.67
CA THR A 313 -7.13 5.11 2.69
C THR A 313 -8.45 4.67 3.31
N PHE A 314 -8.45 4.26 4.58
CA PHE A 314 -9.68 3.84 5.27
C PHE A 314 -10.36 5.00 6.01
N GLU A 315 -9.63 6.08 6.30
CA GLU A 315 -10.10 7.25 7.04
C GLU A 315 -10.91 6.87 8.30
N LEU A 316 -12.20 7.19 8.34
CA LEU A 316 -13.16 6.79 9.38
C LEU A 316 -14.25 5.85 8.84
N GLY A 317 -13.94 5.05 7.82
CA GLY A 317 -14.92 4.17 7.17
C GLY A 317 -15.76 4.82 6.09
N GLN A 318 -15.41 6.04 5.65
CA GLN A 318 -16.23 6.84 4.73
C GLN A 318 -16.41 6.16 3.36
N HIS A 319 -15.46 5.31 2.96
CA HIS A 319 -15.45 4.60 1.68
C HIS A 319 -15.57 3.08 1.86
N GLY A 320 -16.28 2.64 2.90
CA GLY A 320 -16.58 1.22 3.15
C GLY A 320 -15.49 0.43 3.90
N ARG A 321 -14.24 0.92 3.91
CA ARG A 321 -13.15 0.31 4.69
C ARG A 321 -13.10 0.87 6.10
N TYR A 322 -13.60 0.11 7.08
CA TYR A 322 -13.47 0.44 8.50
C TYR A 322 -12.36 -0.43 9.14
N ARG A 323 -11.50 0.19 9.95
CA ARG A 323 -10.37 -0.49 10.60
C ARG A 323 -10.36 -0.23 12.10
N THR A 324 -10.08 -1.29 12.85
CA THR A 324 -9.73 -1.21 14.28
C THR A 324 -8.37 -1.87 14.49
N ASN A 325 -7.81 -1.74 15.69
CA ASN A 325 -6.54 -2.39 16.04
C ASN A 325 -6.71 -3.84 16.51
N VAL A 326 -7.89 -4.45 16.36
CA VAL A 326 -8.10 -5.88 16.58
C VAL A 326 -8.48 -6.50 15.25
N TRP A 327 -7.58 -7.32 14.72
CA TRP A 327 -7.69 -7.91 13.39
C TRP A 327 -8.12 -9.36 13.51
N GLU A 328 -9.31 -9.66 13.03
CA GLU A 328 -9.86 -11.01 13.01
C GLU A 328 -9.70 -11.63 11.62
N TYR A 329 -8.60 -12.36 11.45
CA TYR A 329 -8.36 -13.16 10.25
C TYR A 329 -8.25 -14.64 10.63
N ARG A 330 -8.75 -15.51 9.77
CA ARG A 330 -8.58 -16.96 9.95
C ARG A 330 -7.07 -17.27 9.96
N GLY A 331 -6.65 -18.12 10.88
CA GLY A 331 -5.25 -18.58 10.95
C GLY A 331 -5.14 -20.00 10.40
N VAL A 332 -3.95 -20.40 9.97
CA VAL A 332 -3.63 -21.74 9.41
C VAL A 332 -4.12 -22.92 10.30
N ASN A 333 -4.34 -22.67 11.60
CA ASN A 333 -4.90 -23.63 12.56
C ASN A 333 -6.45 -23.79 12.52
N SER A 334 -7.17 -23.16 11.59
CA SER A 334 -8.60 -23.43 11.35
C SER A 334 -8.79 -24.79 10.64
N ARG A 335 -9.87 -25.52 10.97
CA ARG A 335 -10.15 -26.85 10.40
C ARG A 335 -10.69 -26.72 8.96
N HIS A 336 -9.83 -26.83 7.94
CA HIS A 336 -10.20 -26.90 6.51
C HIS A 336 -9.39 -27.94 5.73
N GLY A 337 -9.84 -28.27 4.51
CA GLY A 337 -9.32 -29.37 3.67
C GLY A 337 -7.89 -29.19 3.13
N THR A 338 -7.40 -27.96 2.99
CA THR A 338 -6.03 -27.61 2.49
C THR A 338 -4.99 -27.46 3.61
N ARG A 339 -5.42 -27.60 4.87
CA ARG A 339 -4.60 -27.38 6.08
C ARG A 339 -3.27 -28.13 6.07
N MET A 340 -3.26 -29.36 5.57
CA MET A 340 -2.07 -30.21 5.59
C MET A 340 -1.02 -29.79 4.55
N GLU A 341 -1.45 -29.15 3.46
CA GLU A 341 -0.59 -28.69 2.36
C GLU A 341 0.09 -27.36 2.72
N GLU A 342 -0.67 -26.41 3.29
CA GLU A 342 -0.13 -25.12 3.78
C GLU A 342 0.85 -25.30 4.95
N LEU A 343 0.49 -26.16 5.92
CA LEU A 343 1.37 -26.50 7.04
C LEU A 343 2.63 -27.23 6.58
N ALA A 344 2.65 -27.91 5.43
CA ALA A 344 3.82 -28.65 4.97
C ALA A 344 4.96 -27.75 4.46
N LEU A 345 4.65 -26.51 4.06
CA LEU A 345 5.52 -25.72 3.18
C LEU A 345 6.17 -24.51 3.87
N HIS A 346 5.57 -23.97 4.93
CA HIS A 346 6.26 -23.01 5.83
C HIS A 346 5.61 -22.98 7.23
N PRO A 347 6.39 -22.91 8.32
CA PRO A 347 5.88 -22.98 9.69
C PRO A 347 4.96 -21.82 10.10
N THR A 348 5.12 -20.62 9.52
CA THR A 348 4.47 -19.38 9.99
C THR A 348 3.82 -18.54 8.87
N VAL A 349 3.13 -19.17 7.91
CA VAL A 349 2.45 -18.43 6.82
C VAL A 349 1.46 -17.39 7.37
N LYS A 350 1.65 -16.13 6.99
CA LYS A 350 0.69 -15.04 7.25
C LYS A 350 -0.40 -15.04 6.15
N PRO A 351 -1.69 -14.86 6.50
CA PRO A 351 -2.77 -14.90 5.52
C PRO A 351 -2.64 -13.76 4.51
N VAL A 352 -2.72 -14.09 3.23
CA VAL A 352 -2.60 -13.11 2.14
C VAL A 352 -3.62 -11.97 2.26
N GLN A 353 -4.87 -12.28 2.65
CA GLN A 353 -5.92 -11.25 2.82
C GLN A 353 -5.57 -10.20 3.87
N MET A 354 -4.99 -10.62 5.00
CA MET A 354 -4.61 -9.70 6.08
C MET A 354 -3.54 -8.72 5.59
N ILE A 355 -2.57 -9.23 4.84
CA ILE A 355 -1.52 -8.40 4.25
C ILE A 355 -2.14 -7.48 3.18
N ALA A 356 -3.10 -7.97 2.39
CA ALA A 356 -3.75 -7.20 1.32
C ALA A 356 -4.49 -5.99 1.88
N ASP A 357 -5.21 -6.20 2.98
CA ASP A 357 -5.91 -5.13 3.70
C ASP A 357 -4.91 -4.11 4.24
N ALA A 358 -3.85 -4.55 4.90
CA ALA A 358 -2.79 -3.67 5.39
C ALA A 358 -2.11 -2.87 4.26
N ILE A 359 -1.85 -3.51 3.12
CA ILE A 359 -1.23 -2.87 1.96
C ILE A 359 -2.12 -1.75 1.43
N ARG A 360 -3.38 -2.05 1.17
CA ARG A 360 -4.33 -1.07 0.63
C ARG A 360 -4.61 0.08 1.61
N ASP A 361 -4.48 -0.13 2.92
CA ASP A 361 -4.73 0.90 3.94
C ASP A 361 -3.75 2.07 3.86
N VAL A 362 -2.51 1.85 3.38
CA VAL A 362 -1.40 2.82 3.47
C VAL A 362 -0.56 2.94 2.18
N SER A 363 -1.02 2.41 1.05
CA SER A 363 -0.33 2.50 -0.24
C SER A 363 -1.29 2.64 -1.42
N ALA A 364 -0.80 3.17 -2.54
CA ALA A 364 -1.47 3.16 -3.83
C ALA A 364 -0.96 2.00 -4.71
N ARG A 365 -1.61 1.74 -5.85
CA ARG A 365 -1.05 0.83 -6.86
C ARG A 365 0.28 1.35 -7.38
N GLY A 366 1.16 0.43 -7.78
CA GLY A 366 2.52 0.75 -8.24
C GLY A 366 3.51 1.08 -7.11
N ASP A 367 3.05 1.43 -5.90
CA ASP A 367 3.93 1.65 -4.75
C ASP A 367 4.72 0.39 -4.38
N ILE A 368 5.90 0.59 -3.80
CA ILE A 368 6.75 -0.49 -3.32
C ILE A 368 6.37 -0.89 -1.89
N VAL A 369 6.19 -2.19 -1.68
CA VAL A 369 6.05 -2.86 -0.38
C VAL A 369 7.32 -3.66 -0.12
N LEU A 370 8.01 -3.37 0.99
CA LEU A 370 9.26 -4.03 1.37
C LEU A 370 9.04 -5.03 2.50
N ASP A 371 9.64 -6.21 2.35
CA ASP A 371 9.74 -7.25 3.37
C ASP A 371 11.14 -7.85 3.35
N ILE A 372 11.89 -7.71 4.45
CA ILE A 372 13.26 -8.23 4.51
C ILE A 372 13.35 -9.62 5.19
N PHE A 373 12.20 -10.24 5.47
CA PHE A 373 12.08 -11.58 6.03
C PHE A 373 11.07 -12.39 5.20
N GLY A 374 11.40 -12.63 3.94
CA GLY A 374 10.48 -13.07 2.89
C GLY A 374 9.76 -14.39 3.15
N GLY A 375 10.38 -15.35 3.85
CA GLY A 375 9.77 -16.61 4.29
C GLY A 375 9.06 -17.36 3.15
N SER A 376 7.74 -17.51 3.26
CA SER A 376 6.91 -18.16 2.23
C SER A 376 6.60 -17.29 1.01
N GLY A 377 7.01 -16.02 0.98
CA GLY A 377 6.69 -15.08 -0.08
C GLY A 377 5.25 -14.56 -0.08
N SER A 378 4.55 -14.67 1.05
CA SER A 378 3.14 -14.24 1.13
C SER A 378 2.99 -12.76 0.80
N MET A 379 3.91 -11.90 1.27
CA MET A 379 3.89 -10.47 0.93
C MET A 379 4.01 -10.26 -0.58
N LEU A 380 4.92 -10.98 -1.27
CA LEU A 380 5.11 -10.84 -2.71
C LEU A 380 3.85 -11.20 -3.50
N ILE A 381 3.19 -12.31 -3.16
CA ILE A 381 1.91 -12.70 -3.77
C ILE A 381 0.82 -11.67 -3.49
N THR A 382 0.77 -11.12 -2.27
CA THR A 382 -0.16 -10.05 -1.94
C THR A 382 0.11 -8.79 -2.77
N ALA A 383 1.38 -8.40 -2.94
CA ALA A 383 1.75 -7.25 -3.74
C ALA A 383 1.28 -7.42 -5.20
N GLU A 384 1.51 -8.59 -5.81
CA GLU A 384 1.03 -8.93 -7.15
C GLU A 384 -0.51 -8.81 -7.23
N LYS A 385 -1.24 -9.45 -6.30
CA LYS A 385 -2.72 -9.40 -6.21
C LYS A 385 -3.27 -7.99 -6.10
N THR A 386 -2.58 -7.13 -5.37
CA THR A 386 -3.02 -5.76 -5.10
C THR A 386 -2.48 -4.75 -6.13
N GLY A 387 -1.71 -5.18 -7.12
CA GLY A 387 -1.08 -4.29 -8.10
C GLY A 387 -0.02 -3.35 -7.50
N ARG A 388 0.65 -3.78 -6.42
CA ARG A 388 1.81 -3.13 -5.81
C ARG A 388 3.09 -3.86 -6.20
N ARG A 389 4.24 -3.26 -5.94
CA ARG A 389 5.56 -3.83 -6.24
C ARG A 389 6.18 -4.40 -4.97
N GLY A 390 6.29 -5.72 -4.90
CA GLY A 390 6.86 -6.45 -3.76
C GLY A 390 8.38 -6.58 -3.88
N TYR A 391 9.12 -6.13 -2.88
CA TYR A 391 10.58 -6.21 -2.79
C TYR A 391 10.93 -7.07 -1.57
N LEU A 392 11.50 -8.25 -1.81
CA LEU A 392 11.74 -9.26 -0.77
C LEU A 392 13.24 -9.55 -0.56
N CYS A 393 13.66 -9.66 0.69
CA CYS A 393 14.91 -10.31 1.08
C CYS A 393 14.59 -11.62 1.79
N GLU A 394 15.24 -12.71 1.39
CA GLU A 394 15.14 -14.01 2.08
C GLU A 394 16.54 -14.61 2.23
N LEU A 395 16.87 -15.09 3.42
CA LEU A 395 18.20 -15.59 3.73
C LEU A 395 18.44 -16.98 3.14
N ASP A 396 17.41 -17.83 3.11
CA ASP A 396 17.53 -19.22 2.74
C ASP A 396 17.24 -19.45 1.25
N PRO A 397 18.20 -19.98 0.47
CA PRO A 397 18.01 -20.23 -0.95
C PRO A 397 16.82 -21.15 -1.26
N ILE A 398 16.51 -22.12 -0.40
CA ILE A 398 15.38 -23.04 -0.61
C ILE A 398 14.04 -22.30 -0.47
N TYR A 399 13.95 -21.32 0.43
CA TYR A 399 12.76 -20.47 0.51
C TYR A 399 12.70 -19.52 -0.68
N CYS A 400 13.83 -18.98 -1.15
CA CYS A 400 13.87 -18.19 -2.38
C CYS A 400 13.35 -18.98 -3.60
N ASP A 401 13.82 -20.22 -3.81
CA ASP A 401 13.34 -21.09 -4.89
C ASP A 401 11.82 -21.29 -4.83
N ARG A 402 11.27 -21.48 -3.62
CA ARG A 402 9.82 -21.61 -3.39
C ARG A 402 9.07 -20.32 -3.69
N ILE A 403 9.61 -19.16 -3.31
CA ILE A 403 9.04 -17.85 -3.63
C ILE A 403 8.97 -17.66 -5.14
N LEU A 404 10.07 -17.95 -5.86
CA LEU A 404 10.10 -17.87 -7.33
C LEU A 404 9.01 -18.76 -7.93
N ALA A 405 9.00 -20.06 -7.59
CA ALA A 405 8.05 -21.02 -8.14
C ALA A 405 6.59 -20.66 -7.80
N ARG A 406 6.33 -20.14 -6.59
CA ARG A 406 4.99 -19.69 -6.17
C ARG A 406 4.50 -18.54 -7.03
N ARG A 407 5.36 -17.54 -7.26
CA ARG A 407 5.01 -16.37 -8.08
C ARG A 407 4.81 -16.76 -9.54
N GLU A 408 5.74 -17.49 -10.14
CA GLU A 408 5.64 -17.93 -11.54
C GLU A 408 4.37 -18.75 -11.79
N GLY A 409 4.00 -19.63 -10.85
CA GLY A 409 2.74 -20.37 -10.92
C GLY A 409 1.50 -19.47 -10.85
N TYR A 410 1.55 -18.40 -10.06
CA TYR A 410 0.45 -17.45 -9.91
C TYR A 410 0.30 -16.52 -11.12
N ALA A 411 1.40 -15.89 -11.54
CA ALA A 411 1.44 -14.88 -12.61
C ALA A 411 1.56 -15.48 -14.02
N LYS A 412 1.93 -16.77 -14.14
CA LYS A 412 2.13 -17.50 -15.40
C LYS A 412 3.20 -16.88 -16.31
N ASP A 413 4.23 -16.33 -15.71
CA ASP A 413 5.44 -15.79 -16.34
C ASP A 413 6.70 -16.28 -15.60
N GLU A 414 7.88 -16.02 -16.14
CA GLU A 414 9.16 -16.51 -15.61
C GLU A 414 9.93 -15.40 -14.87
N ALA A 415 10.68 -15.80 -13.83
CA ALA A 415 11.60 -14.91 -13.14
C ALA A 415 12.94 -14.78 -13.91
N GLU A 416 13.49 -13.58 -13.96
CA GLU A 416 14.79 -13.29 -14.57
C GLU A 416 15.85 -13.06 -13.48
N GLN A 417 16.98 -13.75 -13.57
CA GLN A 417 18.11 -13.50 -12.68
C GLN A 417 18.88 -12.27 -13.17
N LEU A 418 18.87 -11.19 -12.37
CA LEU A 418 19.59 -9.95 -12.67
C LEU A 418 21.07 -10.03 -12.27
N VAL A 419 21.34 -10.64 -11.13
CA VAL A 419 22.68 -10.76 -10.54
C VAL A 419 22.89 -12.19 -10.07
N CYS A 420 24.07 -12.74 -10.37
CA CYS A 420 24.47 -14.09 -9.99
C CYS A 420 25.60 -14.05 -8.94
N GLY A 421 25.35 -14.63 -7.77
CA GLY A 421 26.35 -14.97 -6.75
C GLY A 421 27.15 -13.79 -6.21
N TRP A 422 26.54 -12.61 -6.09
CA TRP A 422 27.27 -11.43 -5.65
C TRP A 422 27.77 -11.57 -4.20
N GLN A 423 29.06 -11.29 -4.00
CA GLN A 423 29.64 -11.14 -2.67
C GLN A 423 29.73 -9.64 -2.35
N ALA A 424 29.05 -9.22 -1.28
CA ALA A 424 29.22 -7.87 -0.75
C ALA A 424 30.71 -7.58 -0.51
N PRO A 425 31.22 -6.38 -0.83
CA PRO A 425 32.60 -6.03 -0.51
C PRO A 425 32.81 -6.19 0.99
N ALA A 426 33.84 -6.94 1.39
CA ALA A 426 34.15 -7.16 2.80
C ALA A 426 34.23 -5.82 3.54
N MET A 427 33.39 -5.62 4.57
CA MET A 427 33.51 -4.48 5.47
C MET A 427 34.94 -4.44 6.00
N GLN A 428 35.69 -3.40 5.63
CA GLN A 428 36.93 -3.06 6.32
C GLN A 428 36.56 -2.88 7.79
N GLY A 429 37.13 -3.74 8.63
CA GLY A 429 36.79 -3.81 10.04
C GLY A 429 36.85 -2.43 10.69
N LEU A 430 35.85 -2.15 11.53
CA LEU A 430 35.96 -1.11 12.54
C LEU A 430 37.20 -1.42 13.37
N GLU A 431 38.32 -0.78 13.04
CA GLU A 431 39.47 -0.68 13.91
C GLU A 431 38.96 -0.08 15.23
N THR A 432 39.08 -0.88 16.29
CA THR A 432 38.93 -0.45 17.66
C THR A 432 39.93 0.67 17.91
N ALA A 433 39.46 1.92 17.95
CA ALA A 433 40.19 2.99 18.59
C ALA A 433 40.09 2.78 20.11
N GLU A 434 41.28 2.67 20.72
CA GLU A 434 41.53 2.45 22.16
C GLU A 434 40.83 3.45 23.10
#